data_AF-A0AA46NFP2-F1
#
_entry.id   AF-A0AA46NFP2-F1
#
_cell.length_a   1.000
_cell.length_b   1.000
_cell.length_c   1.000
_cell.angle_alpha   90.00
_cell.angle_beta   90.00
_cell.angle_gamma   90.00
#
_symmetry.space_group_name_H-M   'P 1'
#
loop_
_entity.id
_entity.type
_entity.pdbx_description
1 polymer ?
#
loop_
_entity_poly.entity_id
_entity_poly.type
_entity_poly.pdbx_seq_one_letter_code
_entity_poly.pdbx_strand_id
1 'polypeptide(L)'
;MENKKYELLDNDTVTTWDGRTLKRIRALVAIGSLVAAGELGGYIESENNLSQVYGNAWVSGNAQVYGNARVCGNARVSGNARVYGDARVYGDARVYGDAWVYGDAWVEQRRDIFWLSIIGSENGTYTAFKNKDGGISVNRGCFHGTLEQFSDAVNERHTGQFHQEYQLVIELTKVRLGVGEAV
;
A
#
# COMPACT_ATOMS: atom_id res chain seq x y z
N MET A 1 -26.33 -12.42 15.95
CA MET A 1 -24.96 -11.85 15.90
C MET A 1 -24.49 -11.98 14.47
N GLU A 2 -24.06 -10.87 13.86
CA GLU A 2 -23.42 -10.90 12.55
C GLU A 2 -22.18 -11.80 12.62
N ASN A 3 -22.00 -12.69 11.64
CA ASN A 3 -20.80 -13.51 11.52
C ASN A 3 -19.62 -12.61 11.12
N LYS A 4 -18.96 -12.01 12.11
CA LYS A 4 -17.76 -11.20 11.90
C LYS A 4 -16.57 -12.08 11.49
N LYS A 5 -15.75 -11.57 10.58
CA LYS A 5 -14.53 -12.23 10.10
C LYS A 5 -13.36 -12.04 11.07
N TYR A 6 -13.29 -10.90 11.73
CA TYR A 6 -12.24 -10.55 12.68
C TYR A 6 -12.76 -9.58 13.75
N GLU A 7 -11.98 -9.42 14.81
CA GLU A 7 -12.18 -8.41 15.86
C GLU A 7 -10.98 -7.47 15.97
N LEU A 8 -11.19 -6.33 16.64
CA LEU A 8 -10.16 -5.34 16.97
C LEU A 8 -9.75 -5.53 18.43
N LEU A 9 -8.45 -5.57 18.71
CA LEU A 9 -7.92 -5.74 20.05
C LEU A 9 -7.61 -4.38 20.69
N ASP A 10 -8.31 -4.03 21.77
CA ASP A 10 -8.12 -2.75 22.47
C ASP A 10 -6.78 -2.65 23.23
N ASN A 11 -6.15 -3.79 23.51
CA ASN A 11 -4.92 -3.90 24.28
C ASN A 11 -3.65 -4.06 23.43
N ASP A 12 -3.76 -4.12 22.10
CA ASP A 12 -2.63 -4.18 21.17
C ASP A 12 -2.82 -3.10 20.09
N THR A 13 -2.19 -1.95 20.30
CA THR A 13 -2.38 -0.75 19.50
C THR A 13 -1.05 -0.12 19.07
N VAL A 14 -1.10 0.62 17.96
CA VAL A 14 0.00 1.47 17.49
C VAL A 14 -0.53 2.85 17.13
N THR A 15 0.34 3.86 17.25
CA THR A 15 0.00 5.25 16.91
C THR A 15 0.70 5.65 15.62
N THR A 16 -0.04 6.21 14.66
CA THR A 16 0.53 6.76 13.43
C THR A 16 1.29 8.06 13.70
N TRP A 17 2.06 8.51 12.71
CA TRP A 17 2.76 9.80 12.76
C TRP A 17 1.81 11.01 12.87
N ASP A 18 0.55 10.87 12.43
CA ASP A 18 -0.51 11.89 12.57
C ASP A 18 -1.41 11.69 13.80
N GLY A 19 -1.03 10.81 14.73
CA GLY A 19 -1.69 10.68 16.04
C GLY A 19 -2.94 9.79 16.06
N ARG A 20 -3.25 9.06 14.98
CA ARG A 20 -4.33 8.07 14.96
C ARG A 20 -3.93 6.81 15.70
N THR A 21 -4.90 6.20 16.37
CA THR A 21 -4.70 4.89 17.04
C THR A 21 -5.24 3.78 16.14
N LEU A 22 -4.41 2.80 15.82
CA LEU A 22 -4.83 1.57 15.16
C LEU A 22 -4.83 0.42 16.16
N LYS A 23 -5.71 -0.55 15.92
CA LYS A 23 -5.84 -1.75 16.73
C LYS A 23 -5.43 -2.96 15.92
N ARG A 24 -4.73 -3.89 16.57
CA ARG A 24 -4.42 -5.21 16.00
C ARG A 24 -5.72 -5.93 15.67
N ILE A 25 -5.78 -6.60 14.52
CA ILE A 25 -6.90 -7.49 14.20
C ILE A 25 -6.60 -8.93 14.61
N ARG A 26 -7.63 -9.65 15.04
CA ARG A 26 -7.58 -11.10 15.27
C ARG A 26 -8.68 -11.78 14.46
N ALA A 27 -8.32 -12.81 13.69
CA ALA A 27 -9.28 -13.57 12.90
C ALA A 27 -10.24 -14.33 13.83
N LEU A 28 -11.55 -14.24 13.57
CA LEU A 28 -12.58 -15.00 14.29
C LEU A 28 -12.91 -16.32 13.59
N VAL A 29 -12.60 -16.40 12.29
CA VAL A 29 -12.79 -17.56 11.41
C VAL A 29 -11.56 -17.73 10.53
N ALA A 30 -11.43 -18.86 9.86
CA ALA A 30 -10.40 -19.01 8.83
C ALA A 30 -10.68 -18.07 7.63
N ILE A 31 -9.64 -17.43 7.09
CA ILE A 31 -9.75 -16.47 5.99
C ILE A 31 -8.89 -16.93 4.82
N GLY A 32 -9.55 -17.36 3.74
CA GLY A 32 -8.91 -18.06 2.64
C GLY A 32 -8.12 -19.28 3.13
N SER A 33 -7.00 -19.58 2.47
CA SER A 33 -6.14 -20.72 2.80
C SER A 33 -4.96 -20.38 3.70
N LEU A 34 -4.77 -19.11 4.07
CA LEU A 34 -3.53 -18.65 4.74
C LEU A 34 -3.71 -18.18 6.17
N VAL A 35 -4.95 -17.94 6.63
CA VAL A 35 -5.20 -17.37 7.96
C VAL A 35 -6.09 -18.33 8.73
N ALA A 36 -5.60 -18.80 9.87
CA ALA A 36 -6.37 -19.62 10.79
C ALA A 36 -7.25 -18.76 11.71
N ALA A 37 -8.34 -19.35 12.23
CA ALA A 37 -9.11 -18.71 13.29
C ALA A 37 -8.21 -18.49 14.53
N GLY A 38 -8.32 -17.31 15.15
CA GLY A 38 -7.48 -16.87 16.27
C GLY A 38 -6.15 -16.22 15.86
N GLU A 39 -5.76 -16.27 14.59
CA GLU A 39 -4.50 -15.69 14.12
C GLU A 39 -4.51 -14.15 14.18
N LEU A 40 -3.39 -13.56 14.60
CA LEU A 40 -3.20 -12.12 14.62
C LEU A 40 -2.84 -11.60 13.23
N GLY A 41 -3.45 -10.49 12.84
CA GLY A 41 -3.15 -9.76 11.62
C GLY A 41 -2.30 -8.50 11.86
N GLY A 42 -2.43 -7.53 10.96
CA GLY A 42 -1.86 -6.20 11.11
C GLY A 42 -2.77 -5.28 11.90
N TYR A 43 -2.65 -3.99 11.65
CA TYR A 43 -3.36 -2.95 12.40
C TYR A 43 -4.30 -2.18 11.48
N ILE A 44 -5.52 -1.93 11.97
CA ILE A 44 -6.47 -1.04 11.28
C ILE A 44 -7.06 -0.03 12.26
N GLU A 45 -7.43 1.15 11.76
CA GLU A 45 -8.06 2.19 12.58
C GLU A 45 -9.52 1.82 12.95
N SER A 46 -10.27 1.29 11.99
CA SER A 46 -11.67 0.91 12.18
C SER A 46 -12.11 -0.22 11.25
N GLU A 47 -13.30 -0.79 11.50
CA GLU A 47 -13.91 -1.80 10.62
C GLU A 47 -14.23 -1.27 9.21
N ASN A 48 -14.17 0.04 8.97
CA ASN A 48 -14.29 0.59 7.63
C ASN A 48 -13.06 0.27 6.76
N ASN A 49 -11.90 0.05 7.37
CA ASN A 49 -10.64 -0.10 6.64
C ASN A 49 -10.42 -1.48 6.03
N LEU A 50 -11.08 -2.52 6.56
CA LEU A 50 -10.99 -3.89 6.06
C LEU A 50 -12.40 -4.50 6.00
N SER A 51 -12.76 -5.16 4.90
CA SER A 51 -14.10 -5.72 4.78
C SER A 51 -14.34 -6.86 5.78
N GLN A 52 -15.45 -6.81 6.54
CA GLN A 52 -15.92 -7.90 7.41
C GLN A 52 -16.69 -9.01 6.67
N VAL A 53 -17.25 -8.72 5.49
CA VAL A 53 -18.33 -9.55 4.91
C VAL A 53 -17.87 -10.37 3.69
N TYR A 54 -17.11 -9.76 2.77
CA TYR A 54 -16.84 -10.37 1.48
C TYR A 54 -15.35 -10.57 1.21
N GLY A 55 -15.03 -11.74 0.65
CA GLY A 55 -13.71 -12.08 0.14
C GLY A 55 -12.65 -12.36 1.22
N ASN A 56 -11.47 -12.74 0.76
CA ASN A 56 -10.34 -13.16 1.60
C ASN A 56 -9.38 -12.01 1.95
N ALA A 57 -9.84 -10.76 1.89
CA ALA A 57 -9.05 -9.60 2.20
C ALA A 57 -8.48 -9.70 3.63
N TRP A 58 -7.18 -9.48 3.77
CA TRP A 58 -6.48 -9.58 5.05
C TRP A 58 -5.30 -8.62 5.15
N VAL A 59 -5.10 -8.11 6.36
CA VAL A 59 -3.94 -7.30 6.74
C VAL A 59 -3.12 -8.14 7.73
N SER A 60 -1.82 -8.34 7.48
CA SER A 60 -0.95 -9.15 8.34
C SER A 60 0.39 -8.48 8.66
N GLY A 61 1.15 -9.03 9.60
CA GLY A 61 2.44 -8.48 10.02
C GLY A 61 2.28 -7.15 10.75
N ASN A 62 3.10 -6.16 10.40
CA ASN A 62 3.03 -4.79 10.94
C ASN A 62 2.30 -3.83 10.00
N ALA A 63 1.60 -4.35 8.99
CA ALA A 63 0.91 -3.51 8.03
C ALA A 63 -0.17 -2.66 8.72
N GLN A 64 -0.34 -1.44 8.23
CA GLN A 64 -1.23 -0.44 8.81
C GLN A 64 -2.22 0.05 7.75
N VAL A 65 -3.52 0.00 8.06
CA VAL A 65 -4.58 0.53 7.19
C VAL A 65 -5.45 1.51 7.97
N TYR A 66 -5.46 2.77 7.57
CA TYR A 66 -6.11 3.83 8.35
C TYR A 66 -6.61 4.99 7.47
N GLY A 67 -7.26 5.98 8.07
CA GLY A 67 -7.99 7.03 7.38
C GLY A 67 -9.18 6.46 6.61
N ASN A 68 -9.43 6.97 5.42
CA ASN A 68 -10.53 6.54 4.57
C ASN A 68 -10.18 5.32 3.69
N ALA A 69 -8.98 4.75 3.86
CA ALA A 69 -8.50 3.66 3.02
C ALA A 69 -9.33 2.40 3.23
N ARG A 70 -9.55 1.62 2.17
CA ARG A 70 -10.37 0.41 2.22
C ARG A 70 -9.67 -0.76 1.53
N VAL A 71 -9.63 -1.88 2.24
CA VAL A 71 -9.13 -3.17 1.76
C VAL A 71 -10.29 -4.18 1.66
N CYS A 72 -10.54 -4.71 0.46
CA CYS A 72 -11.61 -5.70 0.23
C CYS A 72 -11.29 -6.69 -0.90
N GLY A 73 -12.23 -7.57 -1.26
CA GLY A 73 -11.98 -8.64 -2.24
C GLY A 73 -11.03 -9.70 -1.69
N ASN A 74 -10.01 -10.08 -2.44
CA ASN A 74 -8.95 -11.00 -2.02
C ASN A 74 -7.62 -10.28 -1.74
N ALA A 75 -7.66 -8.95 -1.61
CA ALA A 75 -6.46 -8.15 -1.49
C ALA A 75 -5.69 -8.45 -0.21
N ARG A 76 -4.36 -8.41 -0.28
CA ARG A 76 -3.49 -8.69 0.86
C ARG A 76 -2.56 -7.52 1.12
N VAL A 77 -2.54 -7.08 2.37
CA VAL A 77 -1.61 -6.07 2.87
C VAL A 77 -0.75 -6.71 3.95
N SER A 78 0.58 -6.67 3.82
CA SER A 78 1.48 -7.36 4.76
C SER A 78 2.84 -6.67 4.90
N GLY A 79 3.72 -7.19 5.77
CA GLY A 79 5.02 -6.57 6.04
C GLY A 79 4.87 -5.34 6.92
N ASN A 80 5.52 -4.23 6.56
CA ASN A 80 5.36 -2.92 7.21
C ASN A 80 4.60 -1.93 6.30
N ALA A 81 3.84 -2.43 5.33
CA ALA A 81 3.13 -1.62 4.36
C ALA A 81 2.14 -0.67 5.03
N ARG A 82 1.98 0.53 4.47
CA ARG A 82 1.06 1.55 4.97
C ARG A 82 0.06 1.89 3.88
N VAL A 83 -1.23 1.72 4.16
CA VAL A 83 -2.32 2.08 3.26
C VAL A 83 -3.22 3.10 3.94
N TYR A 84 -3.28 4.32 3.43
CA TYR A 84 -4.03 5.39 4.08
C TYR A 84 -4.57 6.45 3.11
N GLY A 85 -5.18 7.53 3.61
CA GLY A 85 -5.87 8.50 2.76
C GLY A 85 -7.14 7.90 2.17
N ASP A 86 -7.47 8.20 0.91
CA ASP A 86 -8.67 7.68 0.23
C ASP A 86 -8.42 6.39 -0.57
N ALA A 87 -7.27 5.75 -0.35
CA ALA A 87 -6.82 4.58 -1.11
C ALA A 87 -7.83 3.43 -1.14
N ARG A 88 -7.96 2.79 -2.31
CA ARG A 88 -8.73 1.58 -2.53
C ARG A 88 -7.79 0.45 -2.95
N VAL A 89 -7.73 -0.60 -2.14
CA VAL A 89 -6.92 -1.79 -2.41
C VAL A 89 -7.87 -2.99 -2.42
N TYR A 90 -8.14 -3.54 -3.60
CA TYR A 90 -9.19 -4.55 -3.77
C TYR A 90 -8.80 -5.60 -4.81
N GLY A 91 -9.73 -6.46 -5.22
CA GLY A 91 -9.45 -7.51 -6.19
C GLY A 91 -8.41 -8.51 -5.67
N ASP A 92 -7.38 -8.79 -6.47
CA ASP A 92 -6.25 -9.67 -6.13
C ASP A 92 -4.96 -8.87 -5.83
N ALA A 93 -5.09 -7.59 -5.48
CA ALA A 93 -3.99 -6.70 -5.13
C ALA A 93 -3.12 -7.26 -4.00
N ARG A 94 -1.82 -6.99 -4.08
CA ARG A 94 -0.85 -7.37 -3.05
C ARG A 94 0.06 -6.19 -2.75
N VAL A 95 -0.08 -5.66 -1.55
CA VAL A 95 0.77 -4.59 -1.03
C VAL A 95 1.60 -5.20 0.11
N TYR A 96 2.92 -5.23 -0.03
CA TYR A 96 3.78 -5.85 0.99
C TYR A 96 5.15 -5.15 1.08
N GLY A 97 5.97 -5.59 2.03
CA GLY A 97 7.25 -4.93 2.34
C GLY A 97 7.00 -3.60 3.03
N ASP A 98 7.77 -2.57 2.63
CA ASP A 98 7.67 -1.21 3.18
C ASP A 98 6.89 -0.24 2.26
N ALA A 99 6.04 -0.77 1.38
CA ALA A 99 5.30 0.03 0.40
C ALA A 99 4.30 0.98 1.07
N TRP A 100 4.25 2.23 0.61
CA TRP A 100 3.28 3.24 1.06
C TRP A 100 2.29 3.53 -0.07
N VAL A 101 0.99 3.33 0.19
CA VAL A 101 -0.09 3.49 -0.78
C VAL A 101 -1.13 4.44 -0.19
N TYR A 102 -1.28 5.64 -0.74
CA TYR A 102 -2.19 6.63 -0.20
C TYR A 102 -2.63 7.66 -1.23
N GLY A 103 -3.47 8.61 -0.80
CA GLY A 103 -4.14 9.55 -1.70
C GLY A 103 -5.25 8.83 -2.47
N ASP A 104 -5.39 9.13 -3.76
CA ASP A 104 -6.41 8.55 -4.64
C ASP A 104 -6.01 7.19 -5.26
N ALA A 105 -5.14 6.44 -4.57
CA ALA A 105 -4.66 5.15 -5.03
C ALA A 105 -5.82 4.18 -5.31
N TRP A 106 -5.70 3.45 -6.42
CA TRP A 106 -6.71 2.51 -6.92
C TRP A 106 -6.02 1.25 -7.43
N VAL A 107 -5.78 0.31 -6.52
CA VAL A 107 -4.97 -0.90 -6.74
C VAL A 107 -5.88 -2.12 -6.72
N GLU A 108 -6.08 -2.75 -7.88
CA GLU A 108 -6.98 -3.90 -8.05
C GLU A 108 -6.21 -5.21 -8.26
N GLN A 109 -5.06 -5.12 -8.90
CA GLN A 109 -4.24 -6.26 -9.27
C GLN A 109 -2.81 -6.08 -8.77
N ARG A 110 -2.06 -7.18 -8.77
CA ARG A 110 -0.63 -7.15 -8.40
C ARG A 110 0.21 -6.21 -9.27
N ARG A 111 -0.23 -5.94 -10.50
CA ARG A 111 0.45 -5.08 -11.47
C ARG A 111 0.02 -3.61 -11.40
N ASP A 112 -0.81 -3.24 -10.42
CA ASP A 112 -1.20 -1.84 -10.21
C ASP A 112 -0.31 -1.13 -9.18
N ILE A 113 0.69 -1.83 -8.65
CA ILE A 113 1.67 -1.31 -7.69
C ILE A 113 3.06 -1.86 -7.99
N PHE A 114 4.08 -1.04 -7.76
CA PHE A 114 5.48 -1.39 -7.86
C PHE A 114 6.26 -0.68 -6.75
N TRP A 115 7.17 -1.39 -6.09
CA TRP A 115 8.10 -0.77 -5.15
C TRP A 115 9.48 -1.40 -5.25
N LEU A 116 10.47 -0.61 -4.86
CA LEU A 116 11.87 -0.96 -4.85
C LEU A 116 12.54 -0.26 -3.67
N SER A 117 13.35 -0.98 -2.91
CA SER A 117 14.08 -0.45 -1.76
C SER A 117 15.55 -0.26 -2.10
N ILE A 118 16.27 0.47 -1.24
CA ILE A 118 17.69 0.78 -1.42
C ILE A 118 17.89 1.61 -2.71
N ILE A 119 17.10 2.68 -2.85
CA ILE A 119 17.19 3.61 -3.98
C ILE A 119 17.45 5.05 -3.51
N GLY A 120 18.35 5.73 -4.21
CA GLY A 120 18.74 7.11 -3.93
C GLY A 120 19.64 7.23 -2.72
N SER A 121 20.04 8.46 -2.40
CA SER A 121 21.03 8.76 -1.36
C SER A 121 20.67 8.27 0.05
N GLU A 122 19.40 8.05 0.35
CA GLU A 122 18.94 7.58 1.66
C GLU A 122 18.63 6.08 1.70
N ASN A 123 18.88 5.33 0.61
CA ASN A 123 18.55 3.91 0.49
C ASN A 123 17.07 3.59 0.82
N GLY A 124 16.16 4.53 0.56
CA GLY A 124 14.75 4.40 0.92
C GLY A 124 13.94 3.56 -0.06
N THR A 125 12.66 3.39 0.28
CA THR A 125 11.68 2.68 -0.55
C THR A 125 10.97 3.66 -1.48
N TYR A 126 11.08 3.40 -2.78
CA TYR A 126 10.25 3.97 -3.83
C TYR A 126 8.97 3.15 -3.94
N THR A 127 7.80 3.80 -3.97
CA THR A 127 6.51 3.12 -4.26
C THR A 127 5.77 3.88 -5.35
N ALA A 128 5.34 3.18 -6.40
CA ALA A 128 4.47 3.70 -7.44
C ALA A 128 3.19 2.86 -7.53
N PHE A 129 2.05 3.50 -7.77
CA PHE A 129 0.76 2.83 -7.89
C PHE A 129 -0.18 3.58 -8.82
N LYS A 130 -1.15 2.85 -9.37
CA LYS A 130 -2.24 3.43 -10.16
C LYS A 130 -3.22 4.20 -9.28
N ASN A 131 -3.76 5.26 -9.85
CA ASN A 131 -4.78 6.11 -9.27
C ASN A 131 -6.14 5.82 -9.92
N LYS A 132 -7.20 6.33 -9.29
CA LYS A 132 -8.59 6.18 -9.78
C LYS A 132 -8.81 6.73 -11.19
N ASP A 133 -8.06 7.76 -11.59
CA ASP A 133 -8.12 8.38 -12.91
C ASP A 133 -7.27 7.65 -13.97
N GLY A 134 -6.60 6.55 -13.60
CA GLY A 134 -5.68 5.81 -14.46
C GLY A 134 -4.25 6.35 -14.48
N GLY A 135 -3.98 7.48 -13.80
CA GLY A 135 -2.64 8.01 -13.63
C GLY A 135 -1.77 7.18 -12.69
N ILE A 136 -0.49 7.52 -12.59
CA ILE A 136 0.46 6.90 -11.65
C ILE A 136 0.91 7.95 -10.65
N SER A 137 0.76 7.64 -9.36
CA SER A 137 1.38 8.38 -8.26
C SER A 137 2.62 7.65 -7.75
N VAL A 138 3.57 8.43 -7.24
CA VAL A 138 4.87 7.98 -6.74
C VAL A 138 5.14 8.57 -5.36
N ASN A 139 5.73 7.75 -4.50
CA ASN A 139 6.23 8.10 -3.19
C ASN A 139 7.73 7.79 -3.11
N ARG A 140 8.53 8.78 -2.73
CA ARG A 140 9.92 8.55 -2.33
C ARG A 140 10.41 9.63 -1.37
N GLY A 141 10.79 9.21 -0.15
CA GLY A 141 11.19 10.18 0.89
C GLY A 141 10.04 11.13 1.18
N CYS A 142 10.31 12.44 1.15
CA CYS A 142 9.28 13.46 1.31
C CYS A 142 8.45 13.72 0.03
N PHE A 143 8.82 13.12 -1.11
CA PHE A 143 8.10 13.32 -2.37
C PHE A 143 6.81 12.49 -2.41
N HIS A 144 5.71 13.17 -2.78
CA HIS A 144 4.46 12.58 -3.22
C HIS A 144 3.93 13.38 -4.41
N GLY A 145 3.59 12.70 -5.50
CA GLY A 145 3.08 13.34 -6.71
C GLY A 145 2.91 12.36 -7.86
N THR A 146 2.57 12.87 -9.05
CA THR A 146 2.49 12.04 -10.25
C THR A 146 3.88 11.54 -10.68
N LEU A 147 3.93 10.48 -11.50
CA LEU A 147 5.18 10.01 -12.10
C LEU A 147 5.89 11.08 -12.93
N GLU A 148 5.13 11.95 -13.60
CA GLU A 148 5.65 13.10 -14.36
C GLU A 148 6.29 14.13 -13.42
N GLN A 149 5.57 14.55 -12.38
CA GLN A 149 6.12 15.47 -11.36
C GLN A 149 7.36 14.89 -10.67
N PHE A 150 7.41 13.58 -10.48
CA PHE A 150 8.59 12.92 -9.93
C PHE A 150 9.78 12.99 -10.90
N SER A 151 9.54 12.75 -12.19
CA SER A 151 10.55 12.88 -13.24
C SER A 151 11.12 14.31 -13.30
N ASP A 152 10.25 15.32 -13.26
CA ASP A 152 10.66 16.73 -13.24
C ASP A 152 11.49 17.03 -11.99
N ALA A 153 11.02 16.59 -10.81
CA ALA A 153 11.73 16.78 -9.56
C ALA A 153 13.13 16.13 -9.55
N VAL A 154 13.27 14.95 -10.19
CA VAL A 154 14.56 14.26 -10.35
C VAL A 154 15.49 15.03 -11.27
N ASN A 155 14.99 15.58 -12.37
CA ASN A 155 15.77 16.38 -13.32
C ASN A 155 16.26 17.70 -12.70
N GLU A 156 15.47 18.30 -11.81
CA GLU A 156 15.83 19.52 -11.10
C GLU A 156 16.86 19.30 -9.98
N ARG A 157 16.71 18.22 -9.21
CA ARG A 157 17.38 18.07 -7.91
C ARG A 157 18.53 17.08 -7.88
N HIS A 158 18.58 16.16 -8.85
CA HIS A 158 19.57 15.08 -8.84
C HIS A 158 20.47 15.14 -10.07
N THR A 159 21.76 14.87 -9.85
CA THR A 159 22.78 14.68 -10.89
C THR A 159 23.58 13.41 -10.61
N GLY A 160 24.41 12.98 -11.57
CA GLY A 160 25.31 11.82 -11.40
C GLY A 160 24.56 10.49 -11.21
N GLN A 161 25.09 9.63 -10.33
CA GLN A 161 24.61 8.26 -10.15
C GLN A 161 23.14 8.18 -9.71
N PHE A 162 22.72 8.99 -8.74
CA PHE A 162 21.34 8.96 -8.24
C PHE A 162 20.33 9.45 -9.27
N HIS A 163 20.72 10.41 -10.12
CA HIS A 163 19.90 10.81 -11.26
C HIS A 163 19.70 9.63 -12.22
N GLN A 164 20.78 8.95 -12.61
CA GLN A 164 20.71 7.78 -13.49
C GLN A 164 19.86 6.65 -12.88
N GLU A 165 20.03 6.38 -11.59
CA GLU A 165 19.25 5.38 -10.86
C GLU A 165 17.74 5.71 -10.90
N TYR A 166 17.35 6.95 -10.60
CA TYR A 166 15.95 7.36 -10.67
C TYR A 166 15.39 7.33 -12.09
N GLN A 167 16.16 7.71 -13.11
CA GLN A 167 15.74 7.59 -14.50
C GLN A 167 15.42 6.12 -14.86
N LEU A 168 16.27 5.17 -14.46
CA LEU A 168 16.00 3.74 -14.68
C LEU A 168 14.75 3.27 -13.94
N VAL A 169 14.52 3.73 -12.71
CA VAL A 169 13.32 3.39 -11.94
C VAL A 169 12.06 3.97 -12.59
N ILE A 170 12.11 5.20 -13.09
CA ILE A 170 10.99 5.84 -13.81
C ILE A 170 10.60 5.04 -15.05
N GLU A 171 11.59 4.67 -15.88
CA GLU A 171 11.34 3.87 -17.08
C GLU A 171 10.80 2.47 -16.74
N LEU A 172 11.34 1.83 -15.71
CA LEU A 172 10.81 0.56 -15.24
C LEU A 172 9.37 0.68 -14.72
N THR A 173 9.03 1.77 -14.03
CA THR A 173 7.68 2.04 -13.56
C THR A 173 6.71 2.17 -14.75
N LYS A 174 7.08 2.92 -15.80
CA LYS A 174 6.30 3.06 -17.03
C LYS A 174 5.99 1.69 -17.65
N VAL A 175 7.00 0.84 -17.82
CA VAL A 175 6.86 -0.52 -18.35
C VAL A 175 5.98 -1.40 -17.45
N ARG A 176 6.15 -1.35 -16.13
CA ARG A 176 5.44 -2.23 -15.20
C ARG A 176 3.96 -1.87 -15.04
N LEU A 177 3.66 -0.58 -14.96
CA LEU A 177 2.32 -0.06 -14.70
C LEU A 177 1.56 0.28 -15.98
N GLY A 178 2.20 0.13 -17.15
CA GLY A 178 1.55 0.24 -18.46
C GLY A 178 1.26 1.68 -18.88
N VAL A 179 2.17 2.61 -18.58
CA VAL A 179 2.06 4.02 -18.98
C VAL A 179 3.25 4.37 -19.86
N GLY A 180 3.00 4.54 -21.15
CA GLY A 180 3.99 4.73 -22.21
C GLY A 180 3.49 4.10 -23.50
N GLU A 181 3.89 4.63 -24.66
CA GLU A 181 3.48 4.08 -25.97
C GLU A 181 3.77 2.57 -26.03
N ALA A 182 2.78 1.80 -26.49
CA ALA A 182 2.94 0.37 -26.72
C ALA A 182 4.14 0.14 -27.64
N VAL A 183 5.15 -0.58 -27.14
CA VAL A 183 6.28 -1.04 -27.94
C VAL A 183 5.83 -2.14 -28.90
#